data_AF-A0A966ICU2-F1
#
_entry.id   AF-A0A966ICU2-F1
#
_cell.length_a   1.000
_cell.length_b   1.000
_cell.length_c   1.000
_cell.angle_alpha   90.00
_cell.angle_beta   90.00
_cell.angle_gamma   90.00
#
_symmetry.space_group_name_H-M   'P 1'
#
loop_
_entity.id
_entity.type
_entity.pdbx_description
1 polymer ?
#
loop_
_entity_poly.entity_id
_entity_poly.type
_entity_poly.pdbx_seq_one_letter_code
_entity_poly.pdbx_strand_id
1 'polypeptide(L)'
;TCTQCDEAWCLKACPVDAIRIDANTGAKVVIEDVCVGCKVCTISCPFGTINYVQDSGKVQKCDLCGGDPACATSCPTGAITYVDADWTGLDRMRAWADKLGNQPAA
;
A
#
# COMPACT_ATOMS: atom_id res chain seq x y z
N THR A 1 -7.19 -1.34 -1.42
CA THR A 1 -6.06 -0.42 -1.64
C THR A 1 -4.83 -1.22 -2.07
N CYS A 2 -3.82 -0.60 -2.69
CA CYS A 2 -2.59 -1.32 -3.06
C CYS A 2 -1.92 -1.94 -1.84
N THR A 3 -1.43 -3.17 -1.97
CA THR A 3 -0.78 -3.93 -0.89
C THR A 3 0.71 -3.62 -0.72
N GLN A 4 1.31 -2.83 -1.63
CA GLN A 4 2.75 -2.54 -1.65
C GLN A 4 3.62 -3.81 -1.52
N CYS A 5 3.28 -4.86 -2.28
CA CYS A 5 3.97 -6.16 -2.26
C CYS A 5 5.49 -6.02 -2.22
N ASP A 6 6.15 -6.88 -1.44
CA ASP A 6 7.60 -7.03 -1.48
C ASP A 6 8.05 -7.41 -2.90
N GLU A 7 7.53 -8.53 -3.40
CA GLU A 7 7.63 -8.91 -4.81
C GLU A 7 6.51 -8.26 -5.65
N ALA A 8 6.78 -7.09 -6.20
CA ALA A 8 5.82 -6.36 -7.01
C ALA A 8 5.80 -6.82 -8.49
N TRP A 9 4.81 -7.63 -8.88
CA TRP A 9 4.64 -8.06 -10.28
C TRP A 9 4.35 -6.90 -11.23
N CYS A 10 3.64 -5.86 -10.76
CA CYS A 10 3.39 -4.67 -11.55
C CYS A 10 4.67 -3.91 -11.92
N LEU A 11 5.67 -3.90 -11.02
CA LEU A 11 7.00 -3.35 -11.29
C LEU A 11 7.70 -4.18 -12.36
N LYS A 12 7.76 -5.51 -12.19
CA LYS A 12 8.42 -6.43 -13.14
C LYS A 12 7.78 -6.45 -14.52
N ALA A 13 6.46 -6.24 -14.60
CA ALA A 13 5.72 -6.30 -15.85
C ALA A 13 5.76 -4.98 -16.64
N CYS A 14 6.28 -3.89 -16.07
CA CYS A 14 6.34 -2.60 -16.75
C CYS A 14 7.43 -2.61 -17.83
N PRO A 15 7.10 -2.48 -19.13
CA PRO A 15 8.11 -2.57 -20.19
C PRO A 15 9.02 -1.34 -20.31
N VAL A 16 8.72 -0.27 -19.57
CA VAL A 16 9.43 1.02 -19.60
C VAL A 16 9.94 1.43 -18.22
N ASP A 17 9.89 0.53 -17.23
CA ASP A 17 10.35 0.79 -15.86
C ASP A 17 9.75 2.07 -15.23
N ALA A 18 8.47 2.33 -15.51
CA ALA A 18 7.72 3.46 -14.96
C ALA A 18 7.29 3.23 -13.51
N ILE A 19 7.30 1.99 -13.00
CA ILE A 19 7.02 1.71 -11.59
C ILE A 19 8.35 1.51 -10.88
N ARG A 20 8.64 2.33 -9.86
CA ARG A 20 9.92 2.31 -9.14
C ARG A 20 9.70 2.29 -7.63
N ILE A 21 10.72 1.87 -6.90
CA ILE A 21 10.71 1.91 -5.43
C ILE A 21 11.17 3.30 -5.00
N ASP A 22 10.32 4.00 -4.25
CA ASP A 22 10.69 5.23 -3.57
C ASP A 22 11.64 4.91 -2.41
N ALA A 23 12.80 5.58 -2.37
CA ALA A 23 13.87 5.26 -1.43
C ALA A 23 13.54 5.66 0.01
N ASN A 24 12.62 6.62 0.21
CA ASN A 24 12.28 7.13 1.54
C ASN A 24 11.20 6.28 2.20
N THR A 25 10.22 5.82 1.41
CA THR A 25 9.00 5.16 1.89
C THR A 25 8.95 3.67 1.58
N GLY A 26 9.80 3.17 0.67
CA GLY A 26 9.72 1.82 0.13
C GLY A 26 8.50 1.58 -0.79
N ALA A 27 7.71 2.61 -1.05
CA ALA A 27 6.51 2.50 -1.87
C ALA A 27 6.85 2.23 -3.34
N LYS A 28 6.05 1.40 -4.01
CA LYS A 28 6.18 1.19 -5.46
C LYS A 28 5.36 2.28 -6.16
N VAL A 29 5.99 3.34 -6.62
CA VAL A 29 5.35 4.54 -7.17
C VAL A 29 5.36 4.52 -8.70
N VAL A 30 4.38 5.16 -9.33
CA VAL A 30 4.36 5.37 -10.79
C VAL A 30 5.03 6.70 -11.10
N ILE A 31 6.04 6.65 -11.95
CA ILE A 31 6.78 7.79 -12.47
C ILE A 31 6.06 8.28 -13.73
N GLU A 32 5.33 9.37 -13.57
CA GLU A 32 4.28 9.79 -14.50
C GLU A 32 4.82 10.19 -15.88
N ASP A 33 6.01 10.79 -15.93
CA ASP A 33 6.75 11.18 -17.13
C ASP A 33 7.26 9.98 -17.93
N VAL A 34 7.49 8.83 -17.29
CA VAL A 34 7.94 7.59 -17.93
C VAL A 34 6.76 6.69 -18.33
N CYS A 35 5.60 6.84 -17.68
CA CYS A 35 4.44 6.01 -17.93
C CYS A 35 3.83 6.26 -19.32
N VAL A 36 3.87 5.26 -20.18
CA VAL A 36 3.29 5.29 -21.54
C VAL A 36 1.85 4.78 -21.62
N GLY A 37 1.20 4.49 -20.49
CA GLY A 37 -0.22 4.10 -20.48
C GLY A 37 -0.54 2.72 -21.08
N CYS A 38 0.43 1.81 -21.22
CA CYS A 38 0.24 0.51 -21.88
C CYS A 38 -0.65 -0.50 -21.11
N LYS A 39 -1.01 -0.20 -19.86
CA LYS A 39 -1.90 -0.99 -18.98
C LYS A 39 -1.42 -2.41 -18.62
N VAL A 40 -0.23 -2.84 -19.02
CA VAL A 40 0.29 -4.18 -18.67
C VAL A 40 0.34 -4.39 -17.15
N CYS A 41 0.73 -3.36 -16.41
CA CYS A 41 0.77 -3.39 -14.94
C CYS A 41 -0.61 -3.64 -14.31
N THR A 42 -1.71 -3.17 -14.93
CA THR A 42 -3.07 -3.38 -14.40
C THR A 42 -3.48 -4.84 -14.47
N ILE A 43 -3.09 -5.53 -15.55
CA ILE A 43 -3.35 -6.97 -15.76
C ILE A 43 -2.48 -7.82 -14.83
N SER A 44 -1.21 -7.42 -14.63
CA SER A 44 -0.27 -8.16 -13.80
C SER A 44 -0.57 -8.09 -12.29
N CYS A 45 -1.37 -7.13 -11.84
CA CYS A 45 -1.66 -6.96 -10.42
C CYS A 45 -2.75 -7.95 -9.99
N PRO A 46 -2.46 -8.94 -9.13
CA PRO A 46 -3.46 -9.94 -8.72
C PRO A 46 -4.59 -9.33 -7.89
N PHE A 47 -4.32 -8.19 -7.27
CA PHE A 47 -5.28 -7.46 -6.45
C PHE A 47 -6.11 -6.44 -7.25
N GLY A 48 -5.79 -6.21 -8.53
CA GLY A 48 -6.50 -5.23 -9.36
C GLY A 48 -6.44 -3.79 -8.82
N THR A 49 -5.34 -3.41 -8.15
CA THR A 49 -5.23 -2.12 -7.42
C THR A 49 -4.56 -0.99 -8.20
N ILE A 50 -4.36 -1.17 -9.50
CA ILE A 50 -3.77 -0.18 -10.41
C ILE A 50 -4.85 0.27 -11.38
N ASN A 51 -5.13 1.57 -11.38
CA ASN A 51 -6.22 2.13 -12.15
C ASN A 51 -5.67 2.95 -13.32
N TYR A 52 -6.28 2.83 -14.49
CA TYR A 52 -5.98 3.70 -15.62
C TYR A 52 -6.84 4.96 -15.55
N VAL A 53 -6.21 6.12 -15.64
CA VAL A 53 -6.85 7.43 -15.64
C VAL A 53 -6.96 7.90 -17.09
N GLN A 54 -8.19 8.04 -17.57
CA GLN A 54 -8.46 8.39 -18.96
C GLN A 54 -7.89 9.77 -19.33
N ASP A 55 -8.05 10.74 -18.43
CA ASP A 55 -7.66 12.14 -18.68
C ASP A 55 -6.15 12.33 -18.86
N SER A 56 -5.34 11.64 -18.05
CA SER A 56 -3.88 11.68 -18.18
C SER A 56 -3.33 10.66 -19.18
N GLY A 57 -4.13 9.66 -19.55
CA GLY A 57 -3.69 8.53 -20.37
C GLY A 57 -2.72 7.58 -19.65
N LYS A 58 -2.68 7.63 -18.32
CA LYS A 58 -1.65 6.95 -17.50
C LYS A 58 -2.27 6.16 -16.37
N VAL A 59 -1.47 5.30 -15.75
CA VAL A 59 -1.92 4.55 -14.57
C VAL A 59 -1.63 5.30 -13.28
N GLN A 60 -2.49 5.11 -12.29
CA GLN A 60 -2.32 5.57 -10.93
C GLN A 60 -2.53 4.42 -9.94
N LYS A 61 -1.77 4.44 -8.86
CA LYS A 61 -1.89 3.52 -7.73
C LYS A 61 -1.51 4.27 -6.44
N CYS A 62 -1.89 3.71 -5.30
CA CYS A 62 -1.46 4.22 -4.00
C CYS A 62 0.08 4.30 -3.93
N ASP A 63 0.59 5.43 -3.49
CA ASP A 63 2.01 5.79 -3.34
C ASP A 63 2.42 5.91 -1.87
N LEU A 64 1.58 5.38 -0.96
CA LEU A 64 1.66 5.60 0.49
C LEU A 64 1.60 7.08 0.91
N CYS A 65 1.08 7.97 0.05
CA CYS A 65 0.99 9.40 0.33
C CYS A 65 2.34 10.00 0.78
N GLY A 66 3.45 9.54 0.20
CA GLY A 66 4.79 10.00 0.59
C GLY A 66 5.21 9.61 2.01
N GLY A 67 4.58 8.59 2.61
CA GLY A 67 4.88 8.13 3.97
C GLY A 67 3.97 8.71 5.04
N ASP A 68 3.00 9.55 4.68
CA ASP A 68 1.93 10.02 5.59
C ASP A 68 0.54 9.64 5.03
N PRO A 69 0.09 8.39 5.23
CA PRO A 69 -1.15 7.92 4.63
C PRO A 69 -2.38 8.68 5.14
N ALA A 70 -2.93 9.55 4.30
CA ALA A 70 -4.12 10.34 4.60
C ALA A 70 -5.33 9.46 5.01
N CYS A 71 -5.42 8.23 4.49
CA CYS A 71 -6.47 7.29 4.85
C CYS A 71 -6.35 6.76 6.30
N ALA A 72 -5.13 6.63 6.83
CA ALA A 72 -4.89 6.27 8.23
C ALA A 72 -5.24 7.45 9.13
N THR A 73 -4.75 8.65 8.79
CA THR A 73 -5.00 9.89 9.54
C THR A 73 -6.48 10.26 9.58
N SER A 74 -7.22 10.01 8.49
CA SER A 74 -8.65 10.31 8.42
C SER A 74 -9.55 9.28 9.10
N CYS A 75 -9.02 8.16 9.59
CA CYS A 75 -9.84 7.08 10.15
C CYS A 75 -10.30 7.43 11.58
N PRO A 76 -11.59 7.73 11.83
CA PRO A 76 -12.05 8.20 13.14
C PRO A 76 -12.01 7.12 14.22
N THR A 77 -12.04 5.84 13.82
CA THR A 77 -12.04 4.69 14.73
C THR A 77 -10.63 4.14 14.99
N GLY A 78 -9.60 4.60 14.26
CA GLY A 78 -8.27 4.00 14.31
C GLY A 78 -8.21 2.56 13.78
N ALA A 79 -9.17 2.16 12.94
CA ALA A 79 -9.16 0.82 12.31
C ALA A 79 -8.04 0.67 11.28
N ILE A 80 -7.67 1.76 10.61
CA ILE A 80 -6.54 1.82 9.68
C ILE A 80 -5.33 2.38 10.43
N THR A 81 -4.23 1.63 10.41
CA THR A 81 -2.97 2.03 11.04
C THR A 81 -1.84 1.94 10.03
N TYR A 82 -0.95 2.93 10.04
CA TYR A 82 0.31 2.88 9.29
C TYR A 82 1.43 2.51 10.25
N VAL A 83 2.10 1.40 9.97
CA VAL A 83 3.11 0.76 10.81
C VAL A 83 4.18 0.17 9.91
N ASP A 84 5.33 -0.13 10.48
CA ASP A 84 6.41 -0.82 9.78
C ASP A 84 5.97 -2.22 9.29
N ALA A 85 6.53 -2.69 8.17
CA ALA A 85 6.20 -3.98 7.59
C ALA A 85 6.53 -5.15 8.52
N ASP A 86 7.54 -5.00 9.39
CA ASP A 86 7.95 -6.01 10.37
C ASP A 86 7.05 -6.03 11.62
N TRP A 87 6.05 -5.15 11.69
CA TRP A 87 5.14 -5.10 12.82
C TRP A 87 4.24 -6.33 12.89
N THR A 88 4.51 -7.18 13.89
CA THR A 88 3.77 -8.43 14.13
C THR A 88 2.40 -8.25 14.77
N GLY A 89 2.06 -7.04 15.23
CA GLY A 89 0.81 -6.78 15.96
C GLY A 89 0.81 -7.25 17.42
N LEU A 90 1.89 -7.88 17.91
CA LEU A 90 1.94 -8.46 19.27
C LEU A 90 1.66 -7.44 20.37
N ASP A 91 2.23 -6.24 20.28
CA ASP A 91 2.03 -5.21 21.31
C ASP A 91 0.58 -4.69 21.33
N ARG A 92 -0.06 -4.61 20.15
CA ARG A 92 -1.49 -4.28 20.06
C ARG A 92 -2.34 -5.39 20.67
N MET A 93 -2.02 -6.65 20.39
CA MET A 93 -2.74 -7.79 20.99
C MET A 93 -2.60 -7.81 22.51
N ARG A 94 -1.39 -7.58 23.04
CA ARG A 94 -1.13 -7.46 24.49
C ARG A 94 -1.94 -6.34 25.11
N ALA A 95 -1.89 -5.13 24.53
CA ALA A 95 -2.66 -3.99 25.04
C ALA A 95 -4.17 -4.23 25.03
N TRP A 96 -4.69 -4.99 24.06
CA TRP A 96 -6.08 -5.40 24.03
C TRP A 96 -6.40 -6.48 25.07
N ALA A 97 -5.52 -7.46 25.26
CA ALA A 97 -5.66 -8.48 26.30
C ALA A 97 -5.69 -7.86 27.70
N ASP A 98 -4.82 -6.89 27.97
CA ASP A 98 -4.78 -6.17 29.25
C ASP A 98 -6.08 -5.38 29.51
N LYS A 99 -6.66 -4.76 28.47
CA LYS A 99 -7.94 -4.04 28.54
C LYS A 99 -9.13 -4.95 28.85
N LEU A 100 -9.10 -6.18 28.33
CA LEU A 100 -10.15 -7.15 28.62
C LEU A 100 -10.01 -7.75 30.02
N GLY A 101 -8.90 -7.42 30.72
CA GLY A 101 -8.47 -8.07 31.93
C GLY A 101 -8.02 -9.48 31.59
N ASN A 102 -6.98 -9.95 32.27
CA ASN A 102 -6.69 -11.36 32.39
C ASN A 102 -7.87 -12.05 33.11
N GLN A 103 -9.04 -12.16 32.45
CA GLN A 103 -10.29 -12.60 33.08
C GLN A 103 -10.03 -14.02 33.60
N PRO A 104 -10.07 -14.25 34.91
CA PRO A 104 -10.06 -15.62 35.40
C PRO A 104 -11.28 -16.30 34.77
N ALA A 105 -11.04 -17.45 34.14
CA ALA A 105 -12.06 -18.26 33.50
C ALA A 105 -13.27 -18.43 34.44
N ALA A 106 -14.46 -18.25 33.88
CA ALA A 106 -15.70 -18.67 34.54
C ALA A 106 -15.73 -20.18 34.73
#